data_AF-A0A966CNN5-F1
#
_entry.id   AF-A0A966CNN5-F1
#
_cell.length_a   1.000
_cell.length_b   1.000
_cell.length_c   1.000
_cell.angle_alpha   90.00
_cell.angle_beta   90.00
_cell.angle_gamma   90.00
#
_symmetry.space_group_name_H-M   'P 1'
#
loop_
_entity.id
_entity.type
_entity.pdbx_description
1 polymer ?
#
loop_
_entity_poly.entity_id
_entity_poly.type
_entity_poly.pdbx_seq_one_letter_code
_entity_poly.pdbx_strand_id
1 'polypeptide(L)'
;MSKTFIPKNSLEQRKWQVVDADGAVLGRLAVQVANVLRGRNKAVYTPHLDTGDFVVVINAEKIQVTGNKEEDKSYMFYSGWRGGESHR
;
A
#
# COMPACT_ATOMS: atom_id res chain seq x y z
N MET A 1 6.95 -2.59 35.36
CA MET A 1 6.77 -2.41 33.90
C MET A 1 7.11 -0.96 33.57
N SER A 2 8.04 -0.70 32.65
CA SER A 2 8.37 0.67 32.23
C SER A 2 7.21 1.29 31.45
N LYS A 3 7.01 2.61 31.59
CA LYS A 3 5.95 3.32 30.86
C LYS A 3 6.31 3.36 29.38
N THR A 4 5.46 2.77 28.54
CA THR A 4 5.55 2.84 27.07
C THR A 4 4.39 3.69 26.57
N PHE A 5 4.66 4.61 25.65
CA PHE A 5 3.64 5.50 25.11
C PHE A 5 2.68 4.73 24.20
N ILE A 6 1.38 4.91 24.39
CA ILE A 6 0.33 4.38 23.50
C ILE A 6 -0.46 5.59 22.99
N PRO A 7 -0.53 5.81 21.67
CA PRO A 7 -1.29 6.90 21.10
C PRO A 7 -2.80 6.67 21.27
N LYS A 8 -3.56 7.77 21.32
CA LYS A 8 -5.02 7.72 21.17
C LYS A 8 -5.38 7.71 19.69
N ASN A 9 -6.44 6.99 19.33
CA ASN A 9 -6.94 6.98 17.95
C ASN A 9 -7.63 8.32 17.64
N SER A 10 -6.94 9.21 16.93
CA SER A 10 -7.50 10.49 16.46
C SER A 10 -7.28 10.63 14.95
N LEU A 11 -8.37 10.87 14.24
CA LEU A 11 -8.37 11.08 12.79
C LEU A 11 -7.64 12.38 12.41
N GLU A 12 -7.66 13.38 13.28
CA GLU A 12 -7.04 14.70 13.06
C GLU A 12 -5.51 14.64 12.92
N GLN A 13 -4.89 13.56 13.42
CA GLN A 13 -3.45 13.34 13.36
C GLN A 13 -2.99 12.68 12.05
N ARG A 14 -3.92 12.27 11.20
CA ARG A 14 -3.62 11.67 9.90
C ARG A 14 -3.43 12.75 8.86
N LYS A 15 -2.33 12.66 8.13
CA LYS A 15 -1.98 13.58 7.05
C LYS A 15 -2.40 12.97 5.71
N TRP A 16 -2.63 13.85 4.74
CA TRP A 16 -2.80 13.47 3.35
C TRP A 16 -1.45 13.58 2.63
N GLN A 17 -1.10 12.55 1.88
CA GLN A 17 0.11 12.51 1.06
C GLN A 17 -0.29 12.24 -0.39
N VAL A 18 0.29 12.99 -1.33
CA VAL A 18 0.12 12.76 -2.77
C VAL A 18 1.41 12.16 -3.29
N VAL A 19 1.31 11.08 -4.04
CA VAL A 19 2.42 10.30 -4.58
C VAL A 19 2.28 10.22 -6.10
N ASP A 20 3.29 10.70 -6.81
CA ASP A 20 3.37 10.57 -8.27
C ASP A 20 3.97 9.21 -8.64
N ALA A 21 3.25 8.43 -9.46
CA ALA A 21 3.70 7.13 -9.94
C ALA A 21 4.47 7.19 -11.27
N ASP A 22 4.61 8.36 -11.89
CA ASP A 22 5.32 8.53 -13.17
C ASP A 22 6.79 8.07 -13.05
N GLY A 23 7.17 7.08 -13.85
CA GLY A 23 8.51 6.50 -13.87
C GLY A 23 8.87 5.63 -12.65
N ALA A 24 7.95 5.44 -11.70
CA ALA A 24 8.19 4.63 -10.52
C ALA A 24 8.05 3.13 -10.81
N VAL A 25 8.90 2.30 -10.20
CA VAL A 25 8.77 0.83 -10.31
C VAL A 25 7.68 0.34 -9.38
N LEU A 26 6.67 -0.36 -9.92
CA LEU A 26 5.44 -0.77 -9.22
C LEU A 26 5.68 -1.37 -7.84
N GLY A 27 6.55 -2.39 -7.75
CA GLY A 27 6.82 -3.07 -6.48
C GLY A 27 7.50 -2.17 -5.44
N ARG A 28 8.41 -1.27 -5.87
CA ARG A 28 9.14 -0.37 -4.97
C ARG A 28 8.21 0.70 -4.40
N LEU A 29 7.36 1.28 -5.26
CA LEU A 29 6.37 2.27 -4.88
C LEU A 29 5.34 1.68 -3.90
N ALA A 30 4.82 0.48 -4.21
CA ALA A 30 3.83 -0.19 -3.38
C ALA A 30 4.31 -0.44 -1.94
N VAL A 31 5.58 -0.84 -1.76
CA VAL A 31 6.17 -1.05 -0.42
C VAL A 31 6.23 0.26 0.37
N GLN A 32 6.64 1.35 -0.27
CA GLN A 32 6.71 2.67 0.37
C GLN A 32 5.32 3.15 0.78
N VAL A 33 4.34 3.07 -0.13
CA VAL A 33 2.94 3.44 0.15
C VAL A 33 2.36 2.59 1.29
N ALA A 34 2.59 1.27 1.29
CA ALA A 34 2.12 0.39 2.36
C ALA A 34 2.74 0.70 3.73
N ASN A 35 3.95 1.24 3.79
CA ASN A 35 4.56 1.67 5.05
C ASN A 35 3.92 2.95 5.59
N VAL A 36 3.56 3.88 4.70
CA VAL A 36 2.83 5.11 5.05
C VAL A 36 1.41 4.80 5.53
N LEU A 37 0.69 3.94 4.79
CA LEU A 37 -0.67 3.50 5.15
C LEU A 37 -0.72 2.78 6.50
N ARG A 38 0.34 2.06 6.88
CA ARG A 38 0.43 1.39 8.20
C ARG A 38 0.97 2.29 9.31
N GLY A 39 1.47 3.49 8.99
CA GLY A 39 2.12 4.38 9.95
C GLY A 39 3.48 3.87 10.44
N ARG A 40 4.12 2.91 9.74
CA ARG A 40 5.43 2.33 10.10
C ARG A 40 6.57 3.35 10.06
N ASN A 41 6.36 4.44 9.35
CA ASN A 41 7.24 5.60 9.28
C ASN A 41 7.08 6.57 10.46
N LYS A 42 6.08 6.39 11.34
CA LYS A 42 5.82 7.27 12.48
C LYS A 42 6.30 6.66 13.79
N ALA A 43 6.88 7.49 14.66
CA ALA A 43 7.32 7.07 16.00
C ALA A 43 6.17 6.59 16.92
N VAL A 44 4.92 6.97 16.60
CA VAL A 44 3.71 6.56 17.32
C VAL A 44 3.14 5.23 16.82
N TYR A 45 3.86 4.49 15.96
CA TYR A 45 3.41 3.21 15.45
C TYR A 45 3.04 2.24 16.58
N THR A 46 1.83 1.69 16.51
CA THR A 46 1.30 0.74 17.48
C THR A 46 0.61 -0.38 16.71
N PRO A 47 1.07 -1.65 16.79
CA PRO A 47 0.60 -2.72 15.88
C PRO A 47 -0.90 -3.01 15.87
N HIS A 48 -1.59 -2.75 16.99
CA HIS A 48 -3.03 -2.99 17.14
C HIS A 48 -3.90 -1.77 16.83
N LEU A 49 -3.30 -0.62 16.53
CA LEU A 49 -3.99 0.62 16.17
C LEU A 49 -3.58 1.06 14.78
N ASP A 50 -4.54 1.58 14.02
CA ASP A 50 -4.24 2.22 12.75
C ASP A 50 -3.78 3.67 12.98
N THR A 51 -2.47 3.90 12.81
CA THR A 51 -1.81 5.21 12.94
C THR A 51 -1.32 5.76 11.61
N GLY A 52 -1.76 5.17 10.50
CA GLY A 52 -1.36 5.52 9.14
C GLY A 52 -1.78 6.92 8.68
N ASP A 53 -1.27 7.29 7.51
CA ASP A 53 -1.68 8.47 6.75
C ASP A 53 -2.51 8.07 5.53
N PHE A 54 -3.25 9.02 4.97
CA PHE A 54 -3.94 8.85 3.71
C PHE A 54 -2.97 9.07 2.55
N VAL A 55 -3.09 8.26 1.51
CA VAL A 55 -2.24 8.34 0.32
C VAL A 55 -3.11 8.41 -0.94
N VAL A 56 -2.86 9.41 -1.77
CA VAL A 56 -3.42 9.55 -3.11
C VAL A 56 -2.31 9.31 -4.11
N VAL A 57 -2.47 8.33 -4.99
CA VAL A 57 -1.51 8.03 -6.06
C VAL A 57 -2.03 8.64 -7.37
N ILE A 58 -1.21 9.44 -8.04
CA ILE A 58 -1.51 10.07 -9.34
C ILE A 58 -0.64 9.46 -10.44
N ASN A 59 -1.03 9.66 -11.72
CA ASN A 59 -0.32 9.14 -12.91
C ASN A 59 -0.07 7.62 -12.90
N ALA A 60 -1.01 6.84 -12.35
CA ALA A 60 -0.87 5.39 -12.22
C ALA A 60 -0.68 4.66 -13.56
N GLU A 61 -1.12 5.25 -14.68
CA GLU A 61 -0.93 4.72 -16.04
C GLU A 61 0.54 4.71 -16.49
N LYS A 62 1.40 5.54 -15.88
CA LYS A 62 2.81 5.70 -16.24
C LYS A 62 3.77 4.90 -15.35
N ILE A 63 3.21 4.01 -14.52
CA ILE A 63 4.01 3.18 -13.61
C ILE A 63 4.80 2.14 -14.41
N GLN A 64 6.02 1.87 -13.97
CA GLN A 64 6.91 0.94 -14.67
C GLN A 64 6.87 -0.45 -14.03
N VAL A 65 6.87 -1.48 -14.87
CA VAL A 65 7.20 -2.85 -14.48
C VAL A 65 8.49 -3.28 -15.16
N THR A 66 9.23 -4.20 -14.53
CA THR A 66 10.58 -4.58 -14.99
C THR A 66 10.59 -5.95 -15.66
N GLY A 67 11.46 -6.12 -16.66
CA GLY A 67 11.56 -7.35 -17.46
C GLY A 67 10.32 -7.55 -18.34
N ASN A 68 10.00 -8.80 -18.68
CA ASN A 68 8.89 -9.12 -19.58
C ASN A 68 7.53 -9.20 -18.85
N LYS A 69 7.41 -8.58 -17.67
CA LYS A 69 6.23 -8.71 -16.82
C LYS A 69 4.96 -8.10 -17.41
N GLU A 70 5.06 -7.19 -18.37
CA GLU A 70 3.88 -6.66 -19.06
C GLU A 70 3.16 -7.76 -19.84
N GLU A 71 3.91 -8.71 -20.40
CA GLU A 71 3.38 -9.77 -21.25
C GLU A 71 3.21 -11.08 -20.46
N ASP A 72 4.20 -11.42 -19.63
CA ASP A 72 4.27 -12.75 -18.99
C ASP A 72 3.41 -12.87 -17.72
N LYS A 73 3.09 -11.74 -17.07
CA LYS A 73 2.44 -11.78 -15.76
C LYS A 73 0.92 -11.80 -15.91
N SER A 74 0.32 -12.94 -15.56
CA SER A 74 -1.14 -13.05 -15.38
C SER A 74 -1.57 -12.99 -13.92
N TYR A 75 -2.76 -12.44 -13.70
CA TYR A 75 -3.49 -12.38 -12.44
C TYR A 75 -4.65 -13.36 -12.48
N MET A 76 -4.61 -14.36 -11.59
CA MET A 76 -5.67 -15.35 -11.46
C MET A 76 -6.72 -14.91 -10.43
N PHE A 77 -7.99 -15.12 -10.77
CA PHE A 77 -9.16 -14.90 -9.94
C PHE A 77 -9.97 -16.19 -9.87
N TYR A 78 -10.61 -16.46 -8.73
CA TYR A 78 -11.47 -17.63 -8.55
C TYR A 78 -12.80 -17.21 -7.94
N SER A 79 -13.89 -17.64 -8.55
CA SER A 79 -15.25 -17.26 -8.14
C SER A 79 -15.80 -18.05 -6.95
N GLY A 80 -15.16 -19.16 -6.57
CA GLY A 80 -15.66 -20.08 -5.53
C GLY A 80 -16.31 -21.36 -6.08
N TRP A 81 -16.68 -21.39 -7.36
CA TRP A 81 -17.34 -22.53 -8.01
C TRP A 81 -16.36 -23.38 -8.84
N ARG A 82 -16.63 -24.69 -8.98
CA ARG A 82 -15.81 -25.57 -9.81
C ARG A 82 -15.71 -25.06 -11.25
N GLY A 83 -14.48 -24.94 -11.75
CA GLY A 83 -14.19 -24.37 -13.07
C GLY A 83 -14.31 -22.84 -13.15
N GLY A 84 -14.45 -22.16 -12.01
CA GLY A 84 -14.66 -20.72 -11.92
C GLY A 84 -13.38 -19.89 -11.84
N GLU A 85 -12.27 -20.39 -12.40
CA GLU A 85 -11.00 -19.68 -12.50
C GLU A 85 -10.94 -18.75 -13.74
N SER A 86 -10.37 -17.56 -13.57
CA SER A 86 -10.20 -16.56 -14.63
C SER A 86 -8.78 -16.00 -14.54
N HIS A 87 -8.11 -15.84 -15.67
CA HIS A 87 -6.79 -15.22 -15.75
C HIS A 87 -6.91 -13.91 -16.53
N ARG A 88 -6.32 -12.82 -16.01
CA ARG A 88 -6.20 -11.52 -16.67
C ARG A 88 -4.77 -11.08 -16.77
#